data_AF-A0A5N5TGE1-F1
#
_entry.id   AF-A0A5N5TGE1-F1
#
_cell.length_a   1.000
_cell.length_b   1.000
_cell.length_c   1.000
_cell.angle_alpha   90.00
_cell.angle_beta   90.00
_cell.angle_gamma   90.00
#
_symmetry.space_group_name_H-M   'P 1'
#
loop_
_entity.id
_entity.type
_entity.pdbx_description
1 polymer ?
#
loop_
_entity_poly.entity_id
_entity_poly.type
_entity_poly.pdbx_seq_one_letter_code
_entity_poly.pdbx_strand_id
1 'polypeptide(L)'
;MLEVENEGWGRVMHWRDLEENAFRKLVLEVLNSTKMTEIAKQRSVLMKDRLVPPDEEAAYWIEYVLRHNGAPHLRSPLFMMKW
;
A
#
# COMPACT_ATOMS: atom_id res chain seq x y z
N MET A 1 1.01 2.52 -9.06
CA MET A 1 -0.37 2.41 -9.61
C MET A 1 -0.42 1.47 -10.81
N LEU A 2 0.41 1.65 -11.85
CA LEU A 2 0.49 0.70 -12.98
C LEU A 2 0.83 -0.75 -12.56
N GLU A 3 1.57 -0.90 -11.47
CA GLU A 3 1.95 -2.20 -10.92
C GLU A 3 0.75 -3.06 -10.48
N VAL A 4 -0.30 -2.44 -9.91
CA VAL A 4 -1.52 -3.14 -9.46
C VAL A 4 -2.24 -3.81 -10.64
N GLU A 5 -2.31 -3.12 -11.77
CA GLU A 5 -2.95 -3.63 -12.98
C GLU A 5 -2.06 -4.67 -13.67
N ASN A 6 -0.76 -4.41 -13.77
CA ASN A 6 0.22 -5.33 -14.36
C ASN A 6 0.25 -6.67 -13.62
N GLU A 7 0.16 -6.62 -12.29
CA GLU A 7 0.13 -7.81 -11.43
C GLU A 7 -1.28 -8.43 -11.33
N GLY A 8 -2.31 -7.76 -11.87
CA GLY A 8 -3.62 -8.34 -12.11
C GLY A 8 -4.53 -8.48 -10.89
N TRP A 9 -4.21 -7.83 -9.77
CA TRP A 9 -5.03 -7.86 -8.54
C TRP A 9 -5.89 -6.59 -8.34
N GLY A 10 -5.94 -5.70 -9.33
CA GLY A 10 -6.85 -4.56 -9.31
C GLY A 10 -6.99 -3.86 -10.66
N ARG A 11 -7.76 -2.76 -10.64
CA ARG A 11 -7.95 -1.80 -11.73
C ARG A 11 -7.70 -0.40 -11.22
N VAL A 12 -7.16 0.47 -12.07
CA VAL A 12 -6.86 1.86 -11.77
C VAL A 12 -7.66 2.74 -12.72
N MET A 13 -8.23 3.81 -12.17
CA MET A 13 -8.91 4.84 -12.94
C MET A 13 -8.27 6.18 -12.60
N HIS A 14 -7.91 6.96 -13.60
CA HIS A 14 -7.46 8.33 -13.37
C HIS A 14 -8.65 9.22 -13.02
N TRP A 15 -8.42 10.17 -12.11
CA TRP A 15 -9.47 11.09 -11.66
C TRP A 15 -10.15 11.84 -12.81
N ARG A 16 -9.42 12.15 -13.88
CA ARG A 16 -9.94 12.86 -15.06
C ARG A 16 -10.87 12.00 -15.92
N ASP A 17 -10.80 10.68 -15.77
CA ASP A 17 -11.58 9.70 -16.55
C ASP A 17 -12.80 9.19 -15.74
N LEU A 18 -13.09 9.81 -14.59
CA LEU A 18 -14.16 9.40 -13.70
C LEU A 18 -15.52 9.83 -14.27
N GLU A 19 -16.13 8.92 -15.01
CA GLU A 19 -17.52 9.02 -15.48
C GLU A 19 -18.36 7.86 -14.91
N GLU A 20 -19.65 8.07 -14.68
CA GLU A 20 -20.53 7.08 -14.04
C GLU A 20 -20.48 5.72 -14.75
N ASN A 21 -20.61 5.70 -16.08
CA ASN A 21 -20.63 4.47 -16.86
C ASN A 21 -19.27 3.75 -16.85
N ALA A 22 -18.18 4.50 -16.96
CA ALA A 22 -16.83 3.96 -16.92
C ALA A 22 -16.53 3.36 -15.53
N PHE A 23 -16.91 4.07 -14.47
CA PHE A 23 -16.77 3.60 -13.09
C PHE A 23 -17.60 2.34 -12.83
N ARG A 24 -18.89 2.35 -13.21
CA ARG A 24 -19.77 1.19 -13.09
C ARG A 24 -19.20 -0.02 -13.81
N LYS A 25 -18.66 0.15 -15.02
CA LYS A 25 -18.03 -0.93 -15.78
C LYS A 25 -16.84 -1.54 -15.04
N LEU A 26 -15.93 -0.72 -14.51
CA LEU A 26 -14.78 -1.21 -13.76
C LEU A 26 -15.19 -1.94 -12.49
N VAL A 27 -16.16 -1.42 -11.74
CA VAL A 27 -16.67 -2.09 -10.53
C VAL A 27 -17.22 -3.46 -10.86
N LEU A 28 -18.04 -3.57 -11.92
CA LEU A 28 -18.59 -4.86 -12.37
C LEU A 28 -17.49 -5.82 -12.84
N GLU A 29 -16.45 -5.33 -13.50
CA GLU A 29 -15.31 -6.16 -13.90
C GLU A 29 -14.58 -6.75 -12.68
N VAL A 30 -14.31 -5.92 -11.67
CA VAL A 30 -13.63 -6.34 -10.44
C VAL A 30 -14.48 -7.38 -9.68
N LEU A 31 -15.79 -7.11 -9.53
CA LEU A 31 -16.70 -8.00 -8.79
C LEU A 31 -16.88 -9.37 -9.46
N ASN A 32 -16.88 -9.42 -10.80
CA ASN A 32 -17.12 -10.65 -11.54
C ASN A 32 -15.83 -11.42 -11.87
N SER A 33 -14.65 -10.86 -11.61
CA SER A 33 -13.38 -11.51 -11.89
C SER A 33 -12.90 -12.39 -10.73
N THR A 34 -13.15 -13.69 -10.85
CA THR A 34 -12.63 -14.70 -9.90
C THR A 34 -11.10 -14.74 -9.90
N LYS A 35 -10.47 -14.59 -11.07
CA LYS A 35 -9.00 -14.54 -11.21
C LYS A 35 -8.39 -13.39 -10.41
N MET A 36 -8.97 -12.20 -10.48
CA MET A 36 -8.47 -11.03 -9.74
C MET A 36 -8.57 -11.25 -8.23
N THR A 37 -9.67 -11.85 -7.78
CA THR A 37 -9.88 -12.21 -6.37
C THR A 37 -8.83 -13.21 -5.88
N GLU A 38 -8.51 -14.22 -6.69
CA GLU A 38 -7.50 -15.23 -6.34
C GLU A 38 -6.10 -14.62 -6.22
N ILE A 39 -5.69 -13.80 -7.19
CA ILE A 39 -4.40 -13.11 -7.14
C ILE A 39 -4.35 -12.15 -5.93
N ALA A 40 -5.42 -11.42 -5.66
CA ALA A 40 -5.51 -10.53 -4.49
C ALA A 40 -5.37 -11.30 -3.17
N LYS A 41 -5.98 -12.49 -3.06
CA LYS A 41 -5.82 -13.37 -1.88
C LYS A 41 -4.39 -13.86 -1.71
N GLN A 42 -3.77 -14.34 -2.79
CA GLN A 42 -2.37 -14.79 -2.77
C GLN A 42 -1.43 -13.66 -2.33
N ARG A 43 -1.62 -12.46 -2.89
CA ARG A 43 -0.85 -11.28 -2.48
C ARG A 43 -1.12 -10.87 -1.04
N SER A 44 -2.38 -10.99 -0.56
CA SER A 44 -2.70 -10.74 0.84
C SER A 44 -1.97 -11.68 1.80
N VAL A 45 -1.76 -12.95 1.43
CA VAL A 45 -0.98 -13.90 2.26
C VAL A 45 0.46 -13.42 2.37
N LEU A 46 1.10 -13.11 1.25
CA LEU A 46 2.49 -12.62 1.23
C LEU A 46 2.68 -11.32 2.01
N MET A 47 1.74 -10.37 1.91
CA MET A 47 1.85 -9.10 2.66
C MET A 47 1.67 -9.28 4.17
N LYS A 48 0.93 -10.32 4.59
CA LYS A 48 0.71 -10.65 6.00
C LYS A 48 1.81 -11.56 6.56
N ASP A 49 2.61 -12.18 5.69
CA ASP A 49 3.75 -13.00 6.09
C ASP A 49 4.91 -12.10 6.54
N ARG A 50 4.99 -11.88 7.84
CA ARG A 50 6.01 -11.06 8.50
C ARG A 50 6.24 -11.56 9.92
N LEU A 51 7.44 -11.32 10.43
CA LEU A 51 7.84 -11.77 11.78
C LEU A 51 7.09 -11.06 12.91
N VAL A 52 6.72 -9.79 12.71
CA VAL A 52 6.05 -8.95 13.71
C VAL A 52 4.78 -8.35 13.10
N PRO A 53 3.62 -8.40 13.79
CA PRO A 53 2.40 -7.74 13.35
C PRO A 53 2.61 -6.23 13.10
N PRO A 54 1.94 -5.65 12.09
CA PRO A 54 2.16 -4.24 11.71
C PRO A 54 1.81 -3.24 12.82
N ASP A 55 0.81 -3.55 13.63
CA ASP A 55 0.36 -2.76 14.77
C ASP A 55 1.39 -2.77 15.91
N GLU A 56 1.94 -3.94 16.24
CA GLU A 56 3.03 -4.05 17.23
C GLU A 56 4.31 -3.38 16.74
N GLU A 57 4.68 -3.57 15.47
CA GLU A 57 5.86 -2.94 14.87
C GLU A 57 5.73 -1.41 14.89
N ALA A 58 4.56 -0.87 14.54
CA ALA A 58 4.32 0.56 14.58
C ALA A 58 4.40 1.11 16.02
N ALA A 59 3.79 0.43 16.99
CA ALA A 59 3.85 0.82 18.40
C ALA A 59 5.30 0.87 18.90
N TYR A 60 6.09 -0.16 18.59
CA TYR A 60 7.52 -0.20 18.94
C TYR A 60 8.28 1.00 18.37
N TRP A 61 8.10 1.33 17.09
CA TRP A 61 8.83 2.44 16.47
C TRP A 61 8.40 3.80 17.01
N ILE A 62 7.12 3.98 17.32
CA ILE A 62 6.62 5.18 18.01
C ILE A 62 7.31 5.33 19.36
N GLU A 63 7.30 4.28 20.19
CA GLU A 63 7.96 4.27 21.48
C GLU A 63 9.48 4.47 21.37
N TYR A 64 10.11 3.90 20.34
CA TYR A 64 11.53 4.08 20.08
C TYR A 64 11.87 5.54 19.82
N VAL A 65 11.10 6.23 18.96
CA VAL A 65 11.29 7.65 18.67
C VAL A 65 11.13 8.49 19.93
N LEU A 66 10.11 8.19 20.76
CA LEU A 66 9.89 8.88 22.04
C LEU A 66 11.04 8.66 23.03
N ARG A 67 11.49 7.41 23.20
CA ARG A 67 12.63 7.06 24.10
C ARG A 67 13.93 7.76 23.70
N HIS A 68 14.11 8.06 22.42
CA HIS A 68 15.34 8.65 21.89
C HIS A 68 15.16 10.12 21.47
N ASN A 69 14.23 10.85 22.10
CA ASN A 69 14.02 12.29 21.90
C ASN A 69 13.89 12.69 20.42
N GLY A 70 13.10 11.92 19.66
CA GLY A 70 12.88 12.16 18.24
C GLY A 70 13.88 11.46 17.30
N ALA A 71 14.64 10.49 17.82
CA ALA A 71 15.58 9.60 17.11
C ALA A 71 16.37 10.29 15.97
N PRO A 72 17.16 11.34 16.27
CA PRO A 72 17.87 12.12 15.26
C PRO A 72 18.83 11.28 14.41
N HIS A 73 19.37 10.18 14.96
CA HIS A 73 20.25 9.25 14.26
C HIS A 73 19.55 8.38 13.21
N LEU A 74 18.22 8.28 13.22
CA LEU A 74 17.45 7.60 12.17
C LEU A 74 17.09 8.51 10.99
N ARG A 75 17.35 9.82 11.09
CA ARG A 75 17.03 10.76 10.01
C ARG A 75 18.01 10.58 8.86
N SER A 76 17.49 10.65 7.64
CA SER A 76 18.33 10.66 6.45
C SER A 76 19.31 11.84 6.48
N PRO A 77 20.61 11.64 6.20
CA PRO A 77 21.58 12.72 6.09
C PRO A 77 21.20 13.79 5.06
N LEU A 78 20.41 13.40 4.05
CA LEU A 78 19.91 14.31 3.01
C LEU A 78 19.08 15.47 3.59
N PHE A 79 18.42 15.28 4.73
CA PHE A 79 17.66 16.34 5.40
C PHE A 79 18.53 17.50 5.87
N MET A 80 19.82 17.27 6.12
CA MET A 80 20.77 18.29 6.59
C MET A 80 21.58 18.93 5.46
N MET A 81 21.42 18.48 4.22
CA MET A 81 22.12 19.06 3.08
C MET A 81 21.47 20.39 2.67
N LYS A 82 22.30 21.42 2.48
CA LYS A 82 21.87 22.64 1.81
C LYS A 82 21.89 22.41 0.30
N TRP A 83 20.91 23.00 -0.34
CA TRP A 83 20.65 23.02 -1.77
C TRP A 83 21.80 23.72 -2.50
#